data_AF-A0A285JFC1-F1
#
_entry.id   AF-A0A285JFC1-F1
#
_cell.length_a   1.000
_cell.length_b   1.000
_cell.length_c   1.000
_cell.angle_alpha   90.00
_cell.angle_beta   90.00
_cell.angle_gamma   90.00
#
_symmetry.space_group_name_H-M   'P 1'
#
loop_
_entity.id
_entity.type
_entity.pdbx_description
1 polymer ?
#
loop_
_entity_poly.entity_id
_entity_poly.type
_entity_poly.pdbx_seq_one_letter_code
_entity_poly.pdbx_strand_id
1 'polypeptide(L)'
;MVLSPVNTEGTTSSHLQAREKVSRYFLEQHGFSESQIANAIGDEEAKIEGGVDLTKPLEVIHFPPPDEMTQYVKSHGFPGNWFDPTSSQTPDELGLSGEGRTLTSFRVPPGNGLQSHSKPIIDDWTNPANPVNTAGGGKQLFVNDETKKAVITLNEIGT
;
A
#
# COMPACT_ATOMS: atom_id res chain seq x y z
N MET A 1 -1.08 26.88 2.51
CA MET A 1 -0.09 25.86 2.92
C MET A 1 0.65 25.47 1.64
N VAL A 2 1.94 25.75 1.53
CA VAL A 2 2.72 25.37 0.34
C VAL A 2 2.92 23.85 0.43
N LEU A 3 2.34 23.10 -0.50
CA LEU A 3 2.55 21.67 -0.63
C LEU A 3 4.00 21.49 -1.08
N SER A 4 4.89 21.09 -0.18
CA SER A 4 6.19 20.54 -0.56
C SER A 4 5.96 19.45 -1.61
N PRO A 5 6.79 19.36 -2.67
CA PRO A 5 6.53 18.40 -3.72
C PRO A 5 6.80 16.99 -3.21
N VAL A 6 5.74 16.27 -2.84
CA VAL A 6 5.82 14.84 -2.48
C VAL A 6 6.04 13.97 -3.71
N ASN A 7 5.64 14.47 -4.88
CA ASN A 7 5.80 13.84 -6.18
C ASN A 7 7.08 14.29 -6.93
N THR A 8 8.14 14.63 -6.20
CA THR A 8 9.47 14.89 -6.80
C THR A 8 10.49 13.91 -6.29
N GLU A 9 11.48 13.63 -7.13
CA GLU A 9 12.63 12.81 -6.78
C GLU A 9 13.48 13.40 -5.64
N GLY A 10 14.23 12.53 -4.96
CA GLY A 10 15.23 12.89 -3.95
C GLY A 10 14.84 12.49 -2.53
N THR A 11 15.80 12.57 -1.62
CA THR A 11 15.75 11.96 -0.27
C THR A 11 16.16 12.92 0.85
N THR A 12 16.06 14.23 0.63
CA THR A 12 16.32 15.23 1.68
C THR A 12 15.34 15.05 2.83
N SER A 13 15.70 15.49 4.04
CA SER A 13 14.79 15.46 5.20
C SER A 13 13.45 16.16 4.92
N SER A 14 13.46 17.22 4.11
CA SER A 14 12.23 17.91 3.70
C SER A 14 11.32 17.06 2.80
N HIS A 15 11.88 16.25 1.90
CA HIS A 15 11.10 15.30 1.09
C HIS A 15 10.51 14.20 1.98
N LEU A 16 11.32 13.60 2.84
CA LEU A 16 10.87 12.52 3.73
C LEU A 16 9.73 13.01 4.65
N GLN A 17 9.89 14.18 5.27
CA GLN A 17 8.87 14.78 6.13
C GLN A 17 7.60 15.17 5.36
N ALA A 18 7.72 15.68 4.13
CA ALA A 18 6.55 16.00 3.33
C ALA A 18 5.74 14.75 2.97
N ARG A 19 6.43 13.67 2.59
CA ARG A 19 5.82 12.39 2.19
C ARG A 19 5.19 11.67 3.38
N GLU A 20 5.86 11.66 4.53
CA GLU A 20 5.29 11.20 5.81
C GLU A 20 4.00 11.97 6.12
N LYS A 21 4.05 13.30 6.10
CA LYS A 21 2.91 14.15 6.43
C LYS A 21 1.71 13.94 5.52
N VAL A 22 1.93 13.83 4.21
CA VAL A 22 0.84 13.57 3.25
C VAL A 22 0.24 12.18 3.45
N SER A 23 1.08 11.18 3.67
CA SER A 23 0.63 9.80 3.88
C SER A 23 -0.15 9.67 5.18
N ARG A 24 0.36 10.23 6.28
CA ARG A 24 -0.32 10.30 7.57
C ARG A 24 -1.65 11.03 7.46
N TYR A 25 -1.67 12.21 6.83
CA TYR A 25 -2.90 12.97 6.64
C TYR A 25 -3.95 12.15 5.89
N PHE A 26 -3.58 11.48 4.79
CA PHE A 26 -4.50 10.60 4.06
C PHE A 26 -5.08 9.50 4.97
N LEU A 27 -4.23 8.80 5.72
CA LEU A 27 -4.64 7.70 6.58
C LEU A 27 -5.55 8.18 7.74
N GLU A 28 -5.21 9.28 8.38
CA GLU A 28 -6.02 9.88 9.45
C GLU A 28 -7.39 10.33 8.93
N GLN A 29 -7.45 11.02 7.78
CA GLN A 29 -8.70 11.47 7.19
C GLN A 29 -9.62 10.31 6.76
N HIS A 30 -9.06 9.12 6.57
CA HIS A 30 -9.82 7.92 6.21
C HIS A 30 -10.03 6.95 7.38
N GLY A 31 -9.80 7.40 8.63
CA GLY A 31 -10.20 6.70 9.84
C GLY A 31 -9.33 5.49 10.21
N PHE A 32 -8.12 5.41 9.68
CA PHE A 32 -7.15 4.38 10.08
C PHE A 32 -6.66 4.64 11.50
N SER A 33 -6.50 3.57 12.30
CA SER A 33 -5.93 3.66 13.65
C SER A 33 -4.44 3.95 13.62
N GLU A 34 -3.87 4.45 14.72
CA GLU A 34 -2.41 4.65 14.85
C GLU A 34 -1.60 3.40 14.52
N SER A 35 -2.09 2.22 14.92
CA SER A 35 -1.43 0.96 14.57
C SER A 35 -1.45 0.66 13.07
N GLN A 36 -2.55 0.99 12.37
CA GLN A 36 -2.62 0.82 10.92
C GLN A 36 -1.74 1.86 10.20
N ILE A 37 -1.68 3.07 10.73
CA ILE A 37 -0.81 4.13 10.23
C ILE A 37 0.66 3.71 10.38
N ALA A 38 1.08 3.25 11.56
CA ALA A 38 2.44 2.77 11.81
C ALA A 38 2.82 1.60 10.87
N ASN A 39 1.92 0.65 10.64
CA ASN A 39 2.17 -0.44 9.68
C ASN A 39 2.30 0.06 8.22
N ALA A 40 1.65 1.15 7.86
CA ALA A 40 1.74 1.71 6.51
C ALA A 40 3.02 2.53 6.32
N ILE A 41 3.31 3.48 7.21
CA ILE A 41 4.35 4.50 7.01
C ILE A 41 5.53 4.41 7.99
N GLY A 42 5.46 3.49 8.95
CA GLY A 42 6.48 3.25 9.98
C GLY A 42 6.25 4.08 11.24
N ASP A 43 6.90 3.65 12.32
CA ASP A 43 7.00 4.36 13.58
C ASP A 43 8.37 4.05 14.20
N GLU A 44 9.23 5.06 14.28
CA GLU A 44 10.60 4.90 14.80
C GLU A 44 10.64 4.62 16.30
N GLU A 45 9.74 5.24 17.08
CA GLU A 45 9.67 5.07 18.53
C GLU A 45 9.17 3.67 18.88
N ALA A 46 8.13 3.21 18.19
CA ALA A 46 7.58 1.87 18.34
C ALA A 46 8.39 0.78 17.60
N LYS A 47 9.43 1.17 16.83
CA LYS A 47 10.25 0.29 15.99
C LYS A 47 9.43 -0.52 14.99
N ILE A 48 8.39 0.09 14.42
CA ILE A 48 7.54 -0.51 13.39
C ILE A 48 8.09 -0.09 12.04
N GLU A 49 8.42 -1.08 11.21
CA GLU A 49 8.80 -0.84 9.82
C GLU A 49 7.54 -0.75 8.95
N GLY A 50 7.34 0.38 8.28
CA GLY A 50 6.22 0.59 7.36
C GLY A 50 6.50 0.08 5.95
N GLY A 51 5.44 -0.25 5.22
CA GLY A 51 5.50 -0.71 3.84
C GLY A 51 5.70 0.39 2.78
N VAL A 52 5.51 1.67 3.11
CA VAL A 52 5.72 2.79 2.18
C VAL A 52 7.18 3.21 2.14
N ASP A 53 7.77 3.23 0.95
CA ASP A 53 9.09 3.81 0.72
C ASP A 53 9.00 5.34 0.64
N LEU A 54 9.18 6.00 1.80
CA LEU A 54 9.20 7.46 1.90
C LEU A 54 10.41 8.09 1.18
N THR A 55 11.39 7.32 0.73
CA THR A 55 12.52 7.84 -0.06
C THR A 55 12.16 8.08 -1.53
N LYS A 56 11.03 7.52 -1.99
CA LYS A 56 10.50 7.68 -3.35
C LYS A 56 9.31 8.65 -3.41
N PRO A 57 8.99 9.22 -4.59
CA PRO A 57 7.81 10.03 -4.77
C PRO A 57 6.52 9.29 -4.40
N LEU A 58 5.56 10.03 -3.81
CA LEU A 58 4.20 9.56 -3.55
C LEU A 58 3.19 10.69 -3.73
N GLU A 59 1.93 10.33 -3.90
CA GLU A 59 0.83 11.29 -4.03
C GLU A 59 -0.51 10.67 -3.67
N VAL A 60 -1.45 11.51 -3.21
CA VAL A 60 -2.86 11.14 -3.15
C VAL A 60 -3.45 11.37 -4.53
N ILE A 61 -3.90 10.30 -5.15
CA ILE A 61 -4.54 10.36 -6.47
C ILE A 61 -6.04 10.21 -6.33
N HIS A 62 -6.76 10.94 -7.17
CA HIS A 62 -8.11 10.53 -7.57
C HIS A 62 -7.93 9.67 -8.81
N PHE A 63 -8.37 8.42 -8.74
CA PHE A 63 -8.26 7.52 -9.87
C PHE A 63 -9.66 7.33 -10.49
N PRO A 64 -9.84 7.57 -11.80
CA PRO A 64 -10.78 6.72 -12.50
C PRO A 64 -10.24 5.29 -12.35
N PRO A 65 -11.10 4.30 -12.10
CA PRO A 65 -10.61 2.95 -11.96
C PRO A 65 -9.92 2.56 -13.27
N PRO A 66 -8.67 2.06 -13.27
CA PRO A 66 -8.41 0.96 -14.19
C PRO A 66 -9.53 -0.06 -13.95
N ASP A 67 -10.12 -0.60 -15.03
CA ASP A 67 -11.26 -1.53 -14.91
C ASP A 67 -10.98 -2.61 -13.86
N GLU A 68 -9.71 -3.00 -13.72
CA GLU A 68 -9.22 -3.90 -12.69
C GLU A 68 -7.87 -3.47 -12.09
N MET A 69 -7.63 -3.90 -10.85
CA MET A 69 -6.30 -3.95 -10.22
C MET A 69 -6.09 -5.34 -9.63
N THR A 70 -4.84 -5.72 -9.38
CA THR A 70 -4.53 -7.03 -8.79
C THR A 70 -4.04 -6.94 -7.36
N GLN A 71 -4.16 -8.06 -6.64
CA GLN A 71 -3.54 -8.24 -5.33
C GLN A 71 -3.18 -9.72 -5.12
N TYR A 72 -2.09 -9.96 -4.38
CA TYR A 72 -1.75 -11.29 -3.85
C TYR A 72 -2.52 -11.55 -2.56
N VAL A 73 -3.65 -12.27 -2.66
CA VAL A 73 -4.56 -12.54 -1.53
C VAL A 73 -4.35 -13.92 -0.93
N LYS A 74 -4.64 -14.07 0.36
CA LYS A 74 -4.67 -15.38 1.03
C LYS A 74 -5.83 -16.24 0.50
N SER A 75 -5.87 -17.50 0.90
CA SER A 75 -6.87 -18.50 0.46
C SER A 75 -8.34 -18.09 0.66
N HIS A 76 -8.65 -17.15 1.55
CA HIS A 76 -10.01 -16.63 1.73
C HIS A 76 -10.49 -15.71 0.59
N GLY A 77 -9.61 -15.27 -0.31
CA GLY A 77 -9.97 -14.47 -1.49
C GLY A 77 -10.29 -12.99 -1.24
N PHE A 78 -10.68 -12.60 -0.02
CA PHE A 78 -10.92 -11.20 0.33
C PHE A 78 -9.69 -10.30 0.10
N PRO A 79 -9.88 -9.12 -0.51
CA PRO A 79 -8.81 -8.17 -0.69
C PRO A 79 -8.47 -7.41 0.60
N GLY A 80 -7.22 -6.99 0.73
CA GLY A 80 -6.75 -5.98 1.68
C GLY A 80 -6.84 -4.56 1.10
N ASN A 81 -6.14 -3.61 1.73
CA ASN A 81 -6.09 -2.21 1.30
C ASN A 81 -4.98 -1.88 0.28
N TRP A 82 -4.02 -2.79 0.05
CA TRP A 82 -2.86 -2.58 -0.84
C TRP A 82 -3.06 -3.24 -2.21
N PHE A 83 -3.18 -2.47 -3.28
CA PHE A 83 -3.35 -2.98 -4.64
C PHE A 83 -2.09 -2.78 -5.49
N ASP A 84 -1.85 -3.68 -6.42
CA ASP A 84 -0.94 -3.49 -7.56
C ASP A 84 -1.71 -2.77 -8.69
N PRO A 85 -1.43 -1.47 -8.93
CA PRO A 85 -2.12 -0.71 -9.98
C PRO A 85 -1.62 -1.03 -11.39
N THR A 86 -0.56 -1.82 -11.55
CA THR A 86 0.03 -2.18 -12.85
C THR A 86 -0.34 -3.58 -13.31
N SER A 87 -0.79 -4.43 -12.39
CA SER A 87 -1.15 -5.82 -12.61
C SER A 87 -0.05 -6.69 -13.23
N SER A 88 1.20 -6.31 -13.04
CA SER A 88 2.37 -7.00 -13.59
C SER A 88 3.48 -7.25 -12.57
N GLN A 89 3.29 -6.87 -11.31
CA GLN A 89 4.34 -6.92 -10.30
C GLN A 89 4.34 -8.25 -9.54
N THR A 90 5.52 -8.66 -9.11
CA THR A 90 5.76 -9.85 -8.28
C THR A 90 5.50 -9.56 -6.80
N PRO A 91 5.32 -10.58 -5.96
CA PRO A 91 5.25 -10.39 -4.51
C PRO A 91 6.50 -9.68 -3.97
N ASP A 92 7.68 -10.04 -4.47
CA ASP A 92 8.97 -9.49 -4.05
C ASP A 92 9.05 -7.97 -4.28
N GLU A 93 8.62 -7.49 -5.45
CA GLU A 93 8.55 -6.06 -5.77
C GLU A 93 7.51 -5.32 -4.90
N LEU A 94 6.46 -6.02 -4.45
CA LEU A 94 5.41 -5.47 -3.60
C LEU A 94 5.72 -5.59 -2.09
N GLY A 95 6.88 -6.13 -1.70
CA GLY A 95 7.24 -6.27 -0.29
C GLY A 95 6.54 -7.44 0.42
N LEU A 96 6.26 -8.52 -0.31
CA LEU A 96 5.60 -9.73 0.18
C LEU A 96 6.41 -10.98 -0.18
N SER A 97 6.42 -11.99 0.70
CA SER A 97 7.03 -13.30 0.37
C SER A 97 6.29 -14.05 -0.74
N GLY A 98 5.00 -13.75 -0.94
CA GLY A 98 4.11 -14.47 -1.85
C GLY A 98 3.63 -15.84 -1.33
N GLU A 99 4.19 -16.34 -0.23
CA GLU A 99 3.82 -17.65 0.32
C GLU A 99 2.33 -17.70 0.70
N GLY A 100 1.64 -18.74 0.23
CA GLY A 100 0.22 -18.96 0.52
C GLY A 100 -0.72 -17.91 -0.09
N ARG A 101 -0.24 -17.11 -1.05
CA ARG A 101 -1.02 -16.08 -1.74
C ARG A 101 -1.27 -16.43 -3.20
N THR A 102 -2.41 -16.01 -3.72
CA THR A 102 -2.79 -16.15 -5.14
C THR A 102 -2.99 -14.77 -5.75
N LEU A 103 -2.43 -14.54 -6.93
CA LEU A 103 -2.69 -13.34 -7.70
C LEU A 103 -4.16 -13.32 -8.13
N THR A 104 -4.89 -12.29 -7.71
CA THR A 104 -6.32 -12.13 -8.02
C THR A 104 -6.56 -10.76 -8.61
N SER A 105 -7.33 -10.71 -9.70
CA SER A 105 -7.80 -9.46 -10.30
C SER A 105 -9.13 -9.04 -9.68
N PHE A 106 -9.30 -7.75 -9.43
CA PHE A 106 -10.50 -7.17 -8.85
C PHE A 106 -10.96 -6.01 -9.71
N ARG A 107 -12.26 -5.99 -10.03
CA ARG A 107 -12.90 -4.78 -10.52
C ARG A 107 -12.86 -3.70 -9.44
N VAL A 108 -12.55 -2.46 -9.81
CA VAL A 108 -12.37 -1.37 -8.85
C VAL A 108 -13.35 -0.23 -9.14
N PRO A 109 -14.03 0.34 -8.14
CA PRO A 109 -14.83 1.56 -8.33
C PRO A 109 -13.94 2.82 -8.34
N PRO A 110 -14.41 3.95 -8.87
CA PRO A 110 -13.71 5.23 -8.72
C PRO A 110 -13.48 5.58 -7.25
N GLY A 111 -12.34 6.19 -6.95
CA GLY A 111 -11.98 6.48 -5.56
C GLY A 111 -10.73 7.34 -5.41
N ASN A 112 -10.27 7.42 -4.17
CA ASN A 112 -9.00 8.07 -3.81
C ASN A 112 -8.07 7.02 -3.21
N GLY A 113 -6.77 7.16 -3.49
CA GLY A 113 -5.75 6.29 -2.92
C GLY A 113 -4.42 6.99 -2.77
N LEU A 114 -3.58 6.45 -1.89
CA LEU A 114 -2.19 6.85 -1.75
C LEU A 114 -1.34 6.01 -2.71
N GLN A 115 -0.93 6.60 -3.82
CA GLN A 115 -0.01 5.97 -4.76
C GLN A 115 1.41 6.16 -4.26
N SER A 116 2.13 5.06 -4.09
CA SER A 116 3.49 5.05 -3.54
C SER A 116 4.30 3.88 -4.09
N HIS A 117 5.48 3.65 -3.52
CA HIS A 117 6.30 2.48 -3.80
C HIS A 117 6.47 1.64 -2.55
N SER A 118 6.58 0.33 -2.72
CA SER A 118 6.89 -0.61 -1.64
C SER A 118 8.31 -0.40 -1.13
N LYS A 119 8.50 -0.44 0.18
CA LYS A 119 9.80 -0.41 0.81
C LYS A 119 10.45 -1.79 0.74
N PRO A 120 11.77 -1.92 0.50
CA PRO A 120 12.48 -3.15 0.79
C PRO A 120 12.31 -3.48 2.27
N ILE A 121 11.70 -4.63 2.58
CA ILE A 121 11.32 -5.03 3.95
C ILE A 121 11.53 -6.53 4.15
N ILE A 122 11.69 -6.94 5.41
CA ILE A 122 11.68 -8.35 5.78
C ILE A 122 10.24 -8.78 6.02
N ASP A 123 9.68 -9.65 5.17
CA ASP A 123 8.39 -10.31 5.42
C ASP A 123 8.61 -11.47 6.39
N ASP A 124 8.55 -11.16 7.69
CA ASP A 124 8.60 -12.13 8.79
C ASP A 124 7.21 -12.48 9.35
N TRP A 125 6.16 -11.80 8.88
CA TRP A 125 4.78 -12.01 9.33
C TRP A 125 4.05 -13.09 8.50
N THR A 126 4.43 -13.33 7.24
CA THR A 126 3.81 -14.37 6.42
C THR A 126 4.27 -15.75 6.86
N ASN A 127 5.58 -15.94 7.05
CA ASN A 127 6.18 -17.17 7.56
C ASN A 127 7.35 -16.85 8.51
N PRO A 128 7.11 -16.71 9.82
CA PRO A 128 8.15 -16.35 10.79
C PRO A 128 9.31 -17.35 10.86
N ALA A 129 9.11 -18.61 10.44
CA ALA A 129 10.15 -19.62 10.41
C ALA A 129 11.12 -19.44 9.24
N ASN A 130 10.69 -18.79 8.16
CA ASN A 130 11.48 -18.53 6.95
C ASN A 130 11.23 -17.09 6.45
N PRO A 131 11.74 -16.07 7.16
CA PRO A 131 11.54 -14.67 6.76
C PRO A 131 12.17 -14.40 5.41
N VAL A 132 11.51 -13.57 4.59
CA VAL A 132 11.96 -13.23 3.24
C VAL A 132 12.37 -11.76 3.18
N ASN A 133 13.62 -11.50 2.78
CA ASN A 133 14.04 -10.14 2.42
C ASN A 133 13.48 -9.83 1.04
N THR A 134 12.60 -8.84 0.98
CA THR A 134 11.95 -8.44 -0.27
C THR A 134 12.71 -7.30 -0.93
N ALA A 135 12.76 -7.29 -2.26
CA ALA A 135 13.37 -6.20 -3.01
C ALA A 135 12.58 -4.89 -2.87
N GLY A 136 11.26 -4.99 -2.72
CA GLY A 136 10.36 -3.84 -2.74
C GLY A 136 10.49 -3.03 -4.04
N GLY A 137 10.16 -1.75 -3.95
CA GLY A 137 10.32 -0.78 -5.03
C GLY A 137 9.20 -0.77 -6.07
N GLY A 138 8.30 -1.75 -6.05
CA GLY A 138 7.12 -1.79 -6.90
C GLY A 138 6.10 -0.70 -6.54
N LYS A 139 5.32 -0.24 -7.51
CA LYS A 139 4.22 0.70 -7.32
C LYS A 139 3.09 0.02 -6.55
N GLN A 140 2.52 0.73 -5.60
CA GLN A 140 1.37 0.25 -4.84
C GLN A 140 0.35 1.37 -4.64
N LEU A 141 -0.91 1.00 -4.59
CA LEU A 141 -2.01 1.90 -4.28
C LEU A 141 -2.67 1.45 -2.98
N PHE A 142 -2.60 2.30 -1.95
CA PHE A 142 -3.33 2.09 -0.71
C PHE A 142 -4.70 2.76 -0.78
N VAL A 143 -5.77 1.97 -0.68
CA VAL A 143 -7.15 2.45 -0.72
C VAL A 143 -7.80 2.45 0.66
N ASN A 144 -8.76 3.34 0.88
CA ASN A 144 -9.50 3.37 2.14
C ASN A 144 -10.48 2.19 2.28
N ASP A 145 -11.03 2.01 3.50
CA ASP A 145 -11.94 0.91 3.79
C ASP A 145 -13.28 0.98 3.05
N GLU A 146 -13.72 2.19 2.69
CA GLU A 146 -14.90 2.39 1.85
C GLU A 146 -14.69 1.81 0.44
N THR A 147 -13.57 2.16 -0.18
CA THR A 147 -13.16 1.64 -1.50
C THR A 147 -12.98 0.12 -1.45
N LYS A 148 -12.29 -0.41 -0.43
CA LYS A 148 -12.12 -1.85 -0.23
C LYS A 148 -13.46 -2.59 -0.13
N LYS A 149 -14.42 -2.05 0.62
CA LYS A 149 -15.78 -2.62 0.72
C LYS A 149 -16.50 -2.61 -0.62
N ALA A 150 -16.39 -1.51 -1.37
CA ALA A 150 -16.99 -1.40 -2.69
C ALA A 150 -16.35 -2.36 -3.71
N VAL A 151 -15.04 -2.62 -3.64
CA VAL A 151 -14.36 -3.68 -4.40
C VAL A 151 -14.94 -5.05 -4.05
N ILE A 152 -15.11 -5.38 -2.76
CA ILE A 152 -15.70 -6.66 -2.33
C ILE A 152 -17.10 -6.85 -2.92
N THR A 153 -17.96 -5.84 -2.78
CA THR A 153 -19.33 -5.87 -3.32
C THR A 153 -19.34 -6.02 -4.84
N LEU A 154 -18.50 -5.26 -5.55
CA LEU A 154 -18.44 -5.29 -7.00
C LEU A 154 -17.95 -6.63 -7.54
N ASN A 155 -17.15 -7.38 -6.79
CA ASN A 155 -16.60 -8.66 -7.22
C ASN A 155 -17.32 -9.88 -6.64
N GLU A 156 -18.45 -9.68 -5.94
CA GLU A 156 -19.28 -10.77 -5.38
C GLU A 156 -18.49 -11.73 -4.48
N ILE A 157 -17.53 -11.20 -3.71
CA ILE A 157 -16.64 -12.01 -2.87
C ILE A 157 -17.31 -12.31 -1.53
N GLY A 158 -17.46 -13.60 -1.23
CA GLY A 158 -18.00 -14.06 0.06
C GLY A 158 -19.52 -13.94 0.19
N THR A 159 -20.22 -13.74 -0.93
CA THR A 159 -21.69 -13.86 -1.04
C THR A 159 -22.14 -15.31 -1.24
#